data_AF-A0A0F9ALC5-F1
#
_entry.id   AF-A0A0F9ALC5-F1
#
_cell.length_a   1.000
_cell.length_b   1.000
_cell.length_c   1.000
_cell.angle_alpha   90.00
_cell.angle_beta   90.00
_cell.angle_gamma   90.00
#
_symmetry.space_group_name_H-M   'P 1'
#
loop_
_entity.id
_entity.type
_entity.pdbx_description
1 polymer ?
#
loop_
_entity_poly.entity_id
_entity_poly.type
_entity_poly.pdbx_seq_one_letter_code
_entity_poly.pdbx_strand_id
1 'polypeptide(L)'
;MPTDGPALTQLIPFAELALGQAGAIRNEIIRRLVQQATIELKLAPSKLVVRDIRPAGDLDFSTEDWGEITGSTSGTYETMTSGTMGDNRYIGIFGVKDNSESPSVSQLRFNIGGGERAIWNIQAVNEDDGKVAISPTGIVIP
;
A
#
# COMPACT_ATOMS: atom_id res chain seq x y z
N MET A 1 27.92 10.86 14.16
CA MET A 1 26.46 10.78 14.38
C MET A 1 25.99 9.50 13.73
N PRO A 2 25.24 8.61 14.40
CA PRO A 2 24.62 7.51 13.69
C PRO A 2 23.52 8.10 12.78
N THR A 3 23.69 7.94 11.47
CA THR A 3 22.78 8.40 10.42
C THR A 3 21.77 7.31 10.06
N ASP A 4 21.19 6.65 11.04
CA ASP A 4 20.14 5.68 10.76
C ASP A 4 18.83 6.44 10.56
N GLY A 5 18.61 6.84 9.30
CA GLY A 5 17.27 7.16 8.82
C GLY A 5 16.32 5.97 9.08
N PRO A 6 14.99 6.20 8.98
CA PRO A 6 14.03 5.12 9.20
C PRO A 6 14.33 3.94 8.28
N ALA A 7 14.30 2.72 8.84
CA ALA A 7 14.59 1.51 8.08
C ALA A 7 13.67 1.41 6.86
N LEU A 8 14.27 1.24 5.67
CA LEU A 8 13.53 1.09 4.43
C LEU A 8 12.87 -0.28 4.36
N THR A 9 11.61 -0.32 3.94
CA THR A 9 10.95 -1.57 3.60
C THR A 9 11.52 -2.09 2.30
N GLN A 10 12.15 -3.26 2.36
CA GLN A 10 12.62 -3.94 1.16
C GLN A 10 11.43 -4.33 0.28
N LEU A 11 11.54 -4.01 -0.99
CA LEU A 11 10.66 -4.48 -2.05
C LEU A 11 11.36 -5.57 -2.84
N ILE A 12 10.64 -6.63 -3.15
CA ILE A 12 11.11 -7.72 -3.99
C ILE A 12 10.42 -7.55 -5.35
N PRO A 13 11.19 -7.36 -6.44
CA PRO A 13 10.66 -7.35 -7.80
C PRO A 13 9.75 -8.57 -8.05
N PHE A 14 8.58 -8.37 -8.65
CA PHE A 14 7.64 -9.49 -8.84
C PHE A 14 8.25 -10.62 -9.66
N ALA A 15 9.10 -10.29 -10.64
CA ALA A 15 9.80 -11.25 -11.49
C ALA A 15 10.80 -12.13 -10.72
N GLU A 16 11.28 -11.67 -9.57
CA GLU A 16 12.21 -12.41 -8.71
C GLU A 16 11.50 -13.34 -7.72
N LEU A 17 10.18 -13.25 -7.62
CA LEU A 17 9.40 -14.10 -6.72
C LEU A 17 9.24 -15.50 -7.31
N ALA A 18 9.47 -16.51 -6.47
CA ALA A 18 9.14 -17.87 -6.83
C ALA A 18 7.63 -18.04 -7.07
N LEU A 19 7.25 -19.03 -7.88
CA LEU A 19 5.84 -19.37 -8.11
C LEU A 19 5.10 -19.57 -6.78
N GLY A 20 4.00 -18.83 -6.60
CA GLY A 20 3.18 -18.89 -5.40
C GLY A 20 3.63 -17.99 -4.23
N GLN A 21 4.85 -17.43 -4.27
CA GLN A 21 5.36 -16.57 -3.19
C GLN A 21 4.56 -15.27 -3.06
N ALA A 22 4.18 -14.65 -4.17
CA ALA A 22 3.30 -13.47 -4.17
C ALA A 22 1.94 -13.77 -3.49
N GLY A 23 1.36 -14.94 -3.76
CA GLY A 23 0.13 -15.39 -3.13
C GLY A 23 0.28 -15.63 -1.62
N ALA A 24 1.41 -16.20 -1.20
CA ALA A 24 1.72 -16.39 0.21
C ALA A 24 1.84 -15.05 0.95
N ILE A 25 2.55 -14.07 0.37
CA ILE A 25 2.67 -12.73 0.94
C ILE A 25 1.30 -12.05 1.04
N ARG A 26 0.49 -12.10 -0.03
CA ARG A 26 -0.87 -11.55 -0.01
C ARG A 26 -1.70 -12.16 1.13
N ASN A 27 -1.67 -13.48 1.28
CA ASN A 27 -2.45 -14.18 2.30
C ASN A 27 -1.97 -13.85 3.72
N GLU A 28 -0.67 -13.64 3.92
CA GLU A 28 -0.10 -13.18 5.19
C GLU A 28 -0.66 -11.81 5.59
N ILE A 29 -0.65 -10.88 4.65
CA ILE A 29 -1.15 -9.52 4.88
C ILE A 29 -2.65 -9.51 5.10
N ILE A 30 -3.42 -10.31 4.35
CA ILE A 30 -4.86 -10.49 4.59
C ILE A 30 -5.13 -11.01 6.01
N ARG A 31 -4.33 -11.97 6.50
CA ARG A 31 -4.52 -12.51 7.84
C ARG A 31 -4.30 -11.44 8.91
N ARG A 32 -3.24 -10.64 8.77
CA ARG A 32 -2.94 -9.51 9.67
C ARG A 32 -4.03 -8.45 9.62
N LEU A 33 -4.51 -8.13 8.42
CA LEU A 33 -5.62 -7.20 8.20
C LEU A 33 -6.88 -7.66 8.95
N VAL A 34 -7.30 -8.91 8.75
CA VAL A 34 -8.48 -9.49 9.41
C VAL A 34 -8.29 -9.54 10.92
N GLN A 35 -7.11 -9.92 11.41
CA GLN A 35 -6.81 -9.98 12.83
C GLN A 35 -6.92 -8.60 13.48
N GLN A 36 -6.31 -7.58 12.87
CA GLN A 36 -6.36 -6.21 13.39
C GLN A 36 -7.79 -5.66 13.40
N ALA A 37 -8.52 -5.80 12.29
CA ALA A 37 -9.92 -5.37 12.20
C ALA A 37 -10.82 -6.10 13.21
N THR A 38 -10.61 -7.41 13.41
CA THR A 38 -11.35 -8.22 14.41
C THR A 38 -11.17 -7.65 15.82
N ILE A 39 -9.93 -7.34 16.20
CA ILE A 39 -9.58 -6.83 17.52
C ILE A 39 -10.19 -5.44 17.74
N GLU A 40 -9.98 -4.53 16.79
CA GLU A 40 -10.35 -3.13 16.94
C GLU A 40 -11.87 -2.90 16.79
N LEU A 41 -12.52 -3.57 15.84
CA LEU A 41 -13.96 -3.47 15.63
C LEU A 41 -14.77 -4.35 16.58
N LYS A 42 -14.11 -5.27 17.30
CA LYS A 42 -14.75 -6.29 18.16
C LYS A 42 -15.77 -7.13 17.40
N LEU A 43 -15.49 -7.42 16.13
CA LEU A 43 -16.32 -8.23 15.25
C LEU A 43 -15.64 -9.57 15.00
N ALA A 44 -16.42 -10.65 14.95
CA ALA A 44 -15.89 -11.96 14.54
C ALA A 44 -15.43 -11.93 13.06
N PRO A 45 -14.41 -12.72 12.68
CA PRO A 45 -13.91 -12.74 11.28
C PRO A 45 -15.00 -13.02 10.24
N SER A 46 -16.02 -13.82 10.56
CA SER A 46 -17.16 -14.11 9.67
C SER A 46 -18.09 -12.92 9.42
N LYS A 47 -17.92 -11.83 10.17
CA LYS A 47 -18.64 -10.56 9.98
C LYS A 47 -17.82 -9.53 9.20
N LEU A 48 -16.59 -9.87 8.84
CA LEU A 48 -15.72 -9.03 8.05
C LEU A 48 -15.77 -9.46 6.58
N VAL A 49 -15.74 -8.49 5.67
CA VAL A 49 -15.64 -8.73 4.24
C VAL A 49 -14.26 -8.27 3.79
N VAL A 50 -13.46 -9.20 3.26
CA VAL A 50 -12.18 -8.88 2.62
C VAL A 50 -12.39 -8.87 1.11
N ARG A 51 -12.01 -7.77 0.48
CA ARG A 51 -12.00 -7.61 -0.98
C ARG A 51 -10.85 -6.72 -1.39
N ASP A 52 -10.51 -6.77 -2.67
CA ASP A 52 -9.55 -5.82 -3.24
C ASP A 52 -10.15 -4.40 -3.19
N ILE A 53 -9.25 -3.42 -3.05
CA ILE A 53 -9.57 -2.00 -3.05
C ILE A 53 -9.96 -1.56 -4.46
N ARG A 54 -10.95 -0.67 -4.57
CA ARG A 54 -11.49 -0.18 -5.84
C ARG A 54 -11.13 1.28 -6.04
N PRO A 55 -10.53 1.68 -7.19
CA PRO A 55 -10.18 3.07 -7.44
C PRO A 55 -11.33 4.04 -7.22
N ALA A 56 -12.46 3.88 -7.93
CA ALA A 56 -13.56 4.84 -7.83
C ALA A 56 -14.37 4.64 -6.54
N GLY A 57 -14.67 3.39 -6.21
CA GLY A 57 -15.52 3.09 -5.04
C GLY A 57 -14.87 3.32 -3.67
N ASP A 58 -13.54 3.42 -3.57
CA ASP A 58 -12.83 3.58 -2.30
C ASP A 58 -11.80 4.73 -2.26
N LEU A 59 -11.25 5.14 -3.41
CA LEU A 59 -10.15 6.11 -3.48
C LEU A 59 -10.50 7.37 -4.29
N ASP A 60 -11.79 7.62 -4.56
CA ASP A 60 -12.29 8.81 -5.26
C ASP A 60 -11.73 9.03 -6.69
N PHE A 61 -11.33 7.95 -7.37
CA PHE A 61 -11.03 8.01 -8.80
C PHE A 61 -12.34 8.24 -9.58
N SER A 62 -12.27 8.92 -10.72
CA SER A 62 -13.42 9.13 -11.61
C SER A 62 -13.90 7.84 -12.27
N THR A 63 -13.03 6.84 -12.41
CA THR A 63 -13.34 5.53 -13.00
C THR A 63 -12.71 4.39 -12.22
N GLU A 64 -13.20 3.16 -12.42
CA GLU A 64 -12.60 1.94 -11.86
C GLU A 64 -11.33 1.54 -12.64
N ASP A 65 -10.39 2.47 -12.77
CA ASP A 65 -9.08 2.31 -13.42
C ASP A 65 -7.98 2.91 -12.55
N TRP A 66 -6.78 2.31 -12.58
CA TRP A 66 -5.62 2.71 -11.79
C TRP A 66 -4.73 3.75 -12.50
N GLY A 67 -5.12 4.24 -13.68
CA GLY A 67 -4.31 5.14 -14.51
C GLY A 67 -4.48 6.64 -14.26
N GLU A 68 -5.39 7.06 -13.37
CA GLU A 68 -5.88 8.44 -13.34
C GLU A 68 -4.92 9.46 -12.70
N ILE A 69 -4.09 9.05 -11.73
CA ILE A 69 -3.34 10.00 -10.90
C ILE A 69 -1.86 9.69 -10.97
N THR A 70 -1.10 10.60 -11.56
CA THR A 70 0.36 10.53 -11.66
C THR A 70 0.96 11.75 -10.98
N GLY A 71 1.96 11.53 -10.13
CA GLY A 71 2.74 12.60 -9.54
C GLY A 71 3.62 13.31 -10.59
N SER A 72 3.84 14.61 -10.43
CA SER A 72 4.59 15.45 -11.38
C SER A 72 5.81 16.12 -10.75
N THR A 73 5.94 16.07 -9.42
CA THR A 73 6.92 16.88 -8.68
C THR A 73 7.79 15.99 -7.79
N SER A 74 9.11 16.07 -7.99
CA SER A 74 10.08 15.38 -7.14
C SER A 74 10.31 16.12 -5.82
N GLY A 75 10.58 15.38 -4.74
CA GLY A 75 10.98 15.93 -3.44
C GLY A 75 9.85 16.49 -2.58
N THR A 76 8.59 16.27 -2.96
CA THR A 76 7.41 16.63 -2.17
C THR A 76 6.39 15.49 -2.16
N TYR A 77 5.53 15.45 -1.14
CA TYR A 77 4.37 14.59 -1.16
C TYR A 77 3.32 15.16 -2.10
N GLU A 78 2.88 14.36 -3.06
CA GLU A 78 1.74 14.66 -3.91
C GLU A 78 0.52 13.84 -3.44
N THR A 79 -0.63 14.49 -3.39
CA THR A 79 -1.88 13.85 -2.96
C THR A 79 -2.39 12.95 -4.09
N MET A 80 -2.17 11.64 -3.96
CA MET A 80 -2.64 10.64 -4.91
C MET A 80 -4.15 10.39 -4.80
N THR A 81 -4.74 10.65 -3.64
CA THR A 81 -6.19 10.65 -3.42
C THR A 81 -6.48 11.41 -2.14
N SER A 82 -7.66 12.04 -2.08
CA SER A 82 -8.17 12.70 -0.88
C SER A 82 -9.50 12.12 -0.42
N GLY A 83 -9.85 10.94 -0.93
CA GLY A 83 -11.13 10.34 -0.68
C GLY A 83 -11.34 9.95 0.77
N THR A 84 -12.60 9.99 1.19
CA THR A 84 -12.98 9.55 2.53
C THR A 84 -13.38 8.09 2.45
N MET A 85 -12.52 7.20 2.95
CA MET A 85 -12.95 5.84 3.23
C MET A 85 -13.90 5.85 4.42
N GLY A 86 -15.07 5.22 4.24
CA GLY A 86 -16.07 5.13 5.30
C GLY A 86 -15.55 4.41 6.54
N ASP A 87 -16.12 4.76 7.69
CA ASP A 87 -15.76 4.21 9.00
C ASP A 87 -15.72 2.67 9.01
N ASN A 88 -14.87 2.10 9.88
CA ASN A 88 -14.68 0.66 10.08
C ASN A 88 -14.09 -0.11 8.89
N ARG A 89 -13.29 0.55 8.05
CA ARG A 89 -12.56 -0.09 6.95
C ARG A 89 -11.08 -0.07 7.24
N TYR A 90 -10.43 -1.20 7.03
CA TYR A 90 -8.99 -1.35 7.16
C TYR A 90 -8.41 -1.68 5.79
N ILE A 91 -7.19 -1.22 5.52
CA ILE A 91 -6.47 -1.44 4.26
C ILE A 91 -5.19 -2.20 4.55
N GLY A 92 -4.97 -3.30 3.81
CA GLY A 92 -3.68 -3.98 3.75
C GLY A 92 -2.99 -3.65 2.44
N ILE A 93 -1.78 -3.09 2.51
CA ILE A 93 -0.94 -2.79 1.34
C ILE A 93 0.31 -3.64 1.44
N PHE A 94 0.63 -4.34 0.35
CA PHE A 94 1.71 -5.33 0.33
C PHE A 94 2.66 -5.19 -0.86
N GLY A 95 2.51 -4.14 -1.65
CA GLY A 95 3.34 -3.91 -2.82
C GLY A 95 3.01 -2.58 -3.48
N VAL A 96 3.80 -2.26 -4.49
CA VAL A 96 3.64 -1.08 -5.32
C VAL A 96 3.73 -1.46 -6.78
N LYS A 97 3.01 -0.72 -7.61
CA LYS A 97 3.13 -0.77 -9.05
C LYS A 97 3.46 0.64 -9.53
N ASP A 98 4.59 0.80 -10.20
CA ASP A 98 4.99 2.07 -10.79
C ASP A 98 5.00 1.92 -12.31
N ASN A 99 4.22 2.73 -13.02
CA ASN A 99 4.16 2.68 -14.48
C ASN A 99 5.26 3.51 -15.15
N SER A 100 5.98 4.34 -14.39
CA SER A 100 7.05 5.22 -14.86
C SER A 100 8.25 4.43 -15.38
N GLU A 101 8.94 4.99 -16.38
CA GLU A 101 10.26 4.53 -16.82
C GLU A 101 11.36 4.91 -15.81
N SER A 102 11.10 5.90 -14.94
CA SER A 102 11.98 6.31 -13.86
C SER A 102 11.19 6.38 -12.54
N PRO A 103 11.07 5.25 -11.82
CA PRO A 103 10.40 5.21 -10.53
C PRO A 103 11.11 6.12 -9.52
N SER A 104 10.35 7.03 -8.89
CA SER A 104 10.88 8.02 -7.94
C SER A 104 10.14 8.03 -6.59
N VAL A 105 9.20 7.11 -6.40
CA VAL A 105 8.44 7.00 -5.16
C VAL A 105 9.27 6.26 -4.12
N SER A 106 9.73 6.98 -3.10
CA SER A 106 10.45 6.42 -1.94
C SER A 106 9.56 6.25 -0.71
N GLN A 107 8.40 6.91 -0.68
CA GLN A 107 7.53 6.98 0.48
C GLN A 107 6.07 7.05 0.07
N LEU A 108 5.22 6.32 0.79
CA LEU A 108 3.78 6.43 0.73
C LEU A 108 3.27 6.97 2.06
N ARG A 109 2.55 8.09 2.04
CA ARG A 109 2.00 8.73 3.24
C ARG A 109 0.49 8.58 3.28
N PHE A 110 -0.03 8.20 4.44
CA PHE A 110 -1.44 7.98 4.69
C PHE A 110 -1.93 8.93 5.77
N ASN A 111 -2.88 9.78 5.39
CA ASN A 111 -3.54 10.73 6.28
C ASN A 111 -4.98 10.25 6.54
N ILE A 112 -5.40 10.17 7.79
CA ILE A 112 -6.75 9.72 8.19
C ILE A 112 -7.32 10.65 9.26
N GLY A 113 -8.52 11.17 9.01
CA GLY A 113 -9.18 12.12 9.90
C GLY A 113 -8.41 13.44 10.02
N GLY A 114 -7.73 13.86 8.94
CA GLY A 114 -6.94 15.10 8.90
C GLY A 114 -5.57 15.03 9.56
N GLY A 115 -5.13 13.86 10.06
CA GLY A 115 -3.80 13.65 10.65
C GLY A 115 -3.00 12.55 9.95
N GLU A 116 -1.67 12.66 9.99
CA GLU A 116 -0.76 11.61 9.50
C GLU A 116 -0.88 10.36 10.38
N ARG A 117 -1.19 9.22 9.75
CA ARG A 117 -1.28 7.92 10.44
C ARG A 117 -0.10 7.03 10.19
N ALA A 118 0.41 7.04 8.97
CA ALA A 118 1.53 6.20 8.59
C ALA A 118 2.33 6.84 7.45
N ILE A 119 3.65 6.69 7.54
CA ILE A 119 4.56 6.83 6.40
C ILE A 119 5.17 5.46 6.18
N TRP A 120 4.90 4.89 5.01
CA TRP A 120 5.54 3.66 4.57
C TRP A 120 6.77 4.01 3.73
N ASN A 121 7.95 3.90 4.34
CA ASN A 121 9.23 4.07 3.66
C ASN A 121 9.53 2.81 2.86
N ILE A 122 9.62 2.93 1.54
CA ILE A 122 9.89 1.82 0.64
C ILE A 122 11.23 2.03 -0.05
N GLN A 123 11.94 0.92 -0.28
CA GLN A 123 13.06 0.94 -1.21
C GLN A 123 12.54 1.33 -2.60
N ALA A 124 13.29 2.16 -3.32
CA ALA A 124 12.96 2.45 -4.72
C ALA A 124 12.95 1.14 -5.53
N VAL A 125 11.94 0.96 -6.36
CA VAL A 125 11.93 -0.08 -7.39
C VAL A 125 12.84 0.42 -8.51
N ASN A 126 13.76 -0.39 -9.05
CA ASN A 126 14.56 0.07 -10.19
C ASN A 126 13.78 -0.06 -11.51
N GLU A 127 14.19 0.71 -12.52
CA GLU A 127 13.60 0.68 -13.86
C GLU A 127 13.58 -0.72 -14.50
N ASP A 128 14.58 -1.56 -14.19
CA ASP A 128 14.76 -2.89 -14.74
C ASP A 128 13.98 -3.99 -13.99
N ASP A 129 13.42 -3.69 -12.81
CA ASP A 129 12.87 -4.69 -11.88
C ASP A 129 11.46 -5.16 -12.25
N GLY A 130 10.93 -4.68 -13.37
CA GLY A 130 9.53 -4.83 -13.71
C GLY A 130 8.68 -3.93 -12.82
N LYS A 131 7.67 -3.33 -13.43
CA LYS A 131 6.82 -2.26 -12.88
C LYS A 131 6.04 -2.61 -11.60
N VAL A 132 6.28 -3.76 -10.97
CA VAL A 132 5.58 -4.27 -9.78
C VAL A 132 6.60 -4.87 -8.80
N ALA A 133 6.54 -4.43 -7.54
CA ALA A 133 7.34 -5.01 -6.47
C ALA A 133 6.49 -5.26 -5.22
N ILE A 134 6.80 -6.32 -4.48
CA ILE A 134 6.04 -6.82 -3.34
C ILE A 134 6.89 -6.74 -2.08
N SER A 135 6.27 -6.36 -0.96
CA SER A 135 6.87 -6.38 0.36
C SER A 135 6.31 -7.52 1.20
N PRO A 136 7.17 -8.40 1.77
CA PRO A 136 6.74 -9.42 2.72
C PRO A 136 6.17 -8.85 4.02
N THR A 137 6.59 -7.64 4.40
CA THR A 137 6.15 -6.99 5.64
C THR A 137 4.90 -6.16 5.43
N GLY A 138 4.77 -5.46 4.29
CA GLY A 138 3.61 -4.62 3.98
C GLY A 138 3.22 -3.65 5.10
N ILE A 139 2.01 -3.09 5.02
CA ILE A 139 1.42 -2.26 6.05
C ILE A 139 -0.08 -2.52 6.16
N VAL A 140 -0.62 -2.44 7.38
CA VAL A 140 -2.06 -2.45 7.64
C VAL A 140 -2.43 -1.12 8.27
N ILE A 141 -3.48 -0.50 7.76
CA ILE A 141 -3.91 0.85 8.11
C ILE A 141 -5.40 0.80 8.47
N PRO A 142 -5.83 1.40 9.60
CA PRO A 142 -7.23 1.52 9.99
C PRO A 142 -8.01 2.57 9.19
#